data_AF-A0A7C5TIV4-F1
#
_entry.id   AF-A0A7C5TIV4-F1
#
_cell.length_a   1.000
_cell.length_b   1.000
_cell.length_c   1.000
_cell.angle_alpha   90.00
_cell.angle_beta   90.00
_cell.angle_gamma   90.00
#
_symmetry.space_group_name_H-M   'P 1'
#
loop_
_entity.id
_entity.type
_entity.pdbx_description
1 polymer ?
#
loop_
_entity_poly.entity_id
_entity_poly.type
_entity_poly.pdbx_seq_one_letter_code
_entity_poly.pdbx_strand_id
1 'polypeptide(L)'
;MKSPYAQADSISICVDRECCINTRLFKEIVDSLTKIIILAQTSKCNSTTILSKMINRLTLCRRAVLNAISSFESFTKNLHSLHSIEESDLNSLANIVTRLIECKNDISESIDDAIQFECEKELRNSLASLSSNIDSILIIILALLLAILSRVKVDQEISKKFSSIAASALFSSLTNIYSEPVKRTLDNCFHKEIKISTNSSNN
;
A
#
# COMPACT_ATOMS: atom_id res chain seq x y z
N MET A 1 -19.67 21.68 22.62
CA MET A 1 -18.20 21.54 22.61
C MET A 1 -17.83 20.65 21.42
N LYS A 2 -17.17 21.21 20.39
CA LYS A 2 -16.67 20.43 19.24
C LYS A 2 -15.37 19.75 19.64
N SER A 3 -15.25 18.46 19.34
CA SER A 3 -14.04 17.66 19.59
C SER A 3 -12.82 18.28 18.87
N PRO A 4 -11.63 18.40 19.51
CA PRO A 4 -10.45 19.02 18.90
C PRO A 4 -9.79 18.21 17.77
N TYR A 5 -10.34 17.05 17.40
CA TYR A 5 -9.73 16.11 16.46
C TYR A 5 -10.40 16.05 15.08
N ALA A 6 -11.38 16.92 14.81
CA ALA A 6 -12.11 16.93 13.53
C ALA A 6 -11.46 17.87 12.50
N GLN A 7 -10.28 17.47 11.98
CA GLN A 7 -9.67 17.86 10.68
C GLN A 7 -8.15 17.63 10.78
N ALA A 8 -7.72 16.36 10.78
CA ALA A 8 -6.40 16.07 10.25
C ALA A 8 -6.58 15.97 8.74
N ASP A 9 -6.17 17.01 8.01
CA ASP A 9 -6.22 17.03 6.54
C ASP A 9 -5.57 15.76 6.00
N SER A 10 -6.38 14.82 5.52
CA SER A 10 -5.88 13.62 4.88
C SER A 10 -5.43 14.03 3.49
N ILE A 11 -4.13 14.20 3.30
CA ILE A 11 -3.58 14.50 1.98
C ILE A 11 -3.94 13.35 1.03
N SER A 12 -4.66 13.65 -0.04
CA SER A 12 -5.16 12.66 -1.00
C SER A 12 -4.74 13.00 -2.43
N ILE A 13 -4.26 12.01 -3.17
CA ILE A 13 -3.98 12.11 -4.60
C ILE A 13 -4.89 11.13 -5.34
N CYS A 14 -5.62 11.62 -6.34
CA CYS A 14 -6.64 10.85 -7.03
C CYS A 14 -6.37 10.76 -8.53
N VAL A 15 -6.48 9.56 -9.11
CA VAL A 15 -6.43 9.32 -10.57
C VAL A 15 -7.78 9.57 -11.22
N ASP A 16 -8.86 9.27 -10.50
CA ASP A 16 -10.26 9.61 -10.77
C ASP A 16 -10.97 9.77 -9.41
N ARG A 17 -12.25 10.18 -9.38
CA ARG A 17 -13.04 10.41 -8.15
C ARG A 17 -13.02 9.24 -7.16
N GLU A 18 -12.81 8.03 -7.63
CA GLU A 18 -12.89 6.78 -6.85
C GLU A 18 -11.53 6.10 -6.65
N CYS A 19 -10.47 6.53 -7.36
CA CYS A 19 -9.13 5.93 -7.27
C CYS A 19 -8.17 6.92 -6.60
N CYS A 20 -8.21 6.95 -5.27
CA CYS A 20 -7.44 7.89 -4.46
C CYS A 20 -6.54 7.18 -3.48
N ILE A 21 -5.32 7.68 -3.34
CA ILE A 21 -4.43 7.32 -2.24
C ILE A 21 -4.35 8.46 -1.24
N ASN A 22 -4.38 8.13 0.05
CA ASN A 22 -4.20 9.09 1.13
C ASN A 22 -3.46 8.45 2.29
N THR A 23 -2.99 9.27 3.22
CA THR A 23 -2.25 8.82 4.42
C THR A 23 -3.09 7.91 5.34
N ARG A 24 -4.42 8.01 5.29
CA ARG A 24 -5.31 7.16 6.10
C ARG A 24 -5.25 5.70 5.66
N LEU A 25 -5.19 5.40 4.36
CA LEU A 25 -5.06 4.02 3.86
C LEU A 25 -3.80 3.32 4.41
N PHE A 26 -2.67 4.02 4.45
CA PHE A 26 -1.44 3.49 5.04
C PHE A 26 -1.56 3.32 6.56
N LYS A 27 -2.21 4.26 7.27
CA LYS A 27 -2.45 4.15 8.72
C LYS A 27 -3.32 2.92 9.03
N GLU A 28 -4.32 2.63 8.20
CA GLU A 28 -5.16 1.44 8.33
C GLU A 28 -4.34 0.14 8.16
N ILE A 29 -3.34 0.10 7.27
CA ILE A 29 -2.37 -1.01 7.20
C ILE A 29 -1.57 -1.11 8.52
N VAL A 30 -1.02 0.01 9.02
CA VAL A 30 -0.22 0.01 10.26
C VAL A 30 -1.03 -0.49 11.45
N ASP A 31 -2.27 -0.02 11.61
CA ASP A 31 -3.16 -0.44 12.69
C ASP A 31 -3.51 -1.92 12.57
N SER A 32 -3.76 -2.41 11.36
CA SER A 32 -4.01 -3.82 11.09
C SER A 32 -2.80 -4.68 11.43
N LEU A 33 -1.59 -4.26 11.03
CA LEU A 33 -0.34 -4.91 11.40
C LEU A 33 -0.15 -4.96 12.91
N THR A 34 -0.40 -3.85 13.62
CA THR A 34 -0.32 -3.83 15.09
C THR A 34 -1.26 -4.84 15.73
N LYS A 35 -2.51 -4.91 15.29
CA LYS A 35 -3.49 -5.87 15.79
C LYS A 35 -3.06 -7.32 15.51
N ILE A 36 -2.58 -7.59 14.30
CA ILE A 36 -2.12 -8.93 13.89
C ILE A 36 -0.88 -9.35 14.67
N ILE A 37 0.07 -8.45 14.93
CA ILE A 37 1.25 -8.73 15.75
C ILE A 37 0.83 -9.14 17.16
N ILE A 38 -0.09 -8.40 17.78
CA ILE A 38 -0.63 -8.74 19.10
C ILE A 38 -1.34 -10.10 19.07
N LEU A 39 -2.17 -10.34 18.04
CA LEU A 39 -2.86 -11.60 17.86
C LEU A 39 -1.87 -12.77 17.69
N ALA A 40 -0.80 -12.60 16.92
CA ALA A 40 0.23 -13.60 16.72
C ALA A 40 0.99 -13.93 18.03
N GLN A 41 1.19 -12.94 18.91
CA GLN A 41 1.82 -13.16 20.23
C GLN A 41 0.97 -14.04 21.15
N THR A 42 -0.35 -14.00 21.00
CA THR A 42 -1.28 -14.79 21.83
C THR A 42 -1.81 -16.04 21.13
N SER A 43 -1.61 -16.16 19.81
CA SER A 43 -2.14 -17.25 18.99
C SER A 43 -1.46 -18.57 19.32
N LYS A 44 -2.24 -19.65 19.24
CA LYS A 44 -1.70 -21.01 19.22
C LYS A 44 -1.31 -21.40 17.81
N CYS A 45 -0.14 -22.02 17.67
CA CYS A 45 0.35 -22.66 16.45
C CYS A 45 1.18 -23.89 16.86
N ASN A 46 1.39 -24.83 15.94
CA ASN A 46 2.20 -26.04 16.19
C ASN A 46 3.70 -25.75 16.35
N SER A 47 4.15 -24.50 16.15
CA SER A 47 5.53 -24.06 16.32
C SER A 47 5.60 -22.67 16.94
N THR A 48 6.31 -22.53 18.06
CA THR A 48 6.57 -21.22 18.68
C THR A 48 7.68 -20.45 17.97
N THR A 49 8.63 -21.18 17.37
CA THR A 49 9.70 -20.60 16.54
C THR A 49 9.13 -19.93 15.30
N ILE A 50 8.12 -20.54 14.65
CA ILE A 50 7.51 -19.92 13.46
C ILE A 50 6.73 -18.66 13.81
N LEU A 51 6.00 -18.66 14.93
CA LEU A 51 5.33 -17.48 15.45
C LEU A 51 6.31 -16.33 15.67
N SER A 52 7.47 -16.62 16.26
CA SER A 52 8.52 -15.62 16.48
C SER A 52 9.06 -15.05 15.17
N LYS A 53 9.25 -15.89 14.15
CA LYS A 53 9.66 -15.47 12.80
C LYS A 53 8.61 -14.60 12.12
N MET A 54 7.34 -15.00 12.19
CA MET A 54 6.21 -14.23 11.65
C MET A 54 6.10 -12.86 12.32
N ILE A 55 6.17 -12.79 13.65
CA ILE A 55 6.13 -11.53 14.40
C ILE A 55 7.27 -10.59 13.95
N ASN A 56 8.48 -11.11 13.75
CA ASN A 56 9.60 -10.33 13.26
C ASN A 56 9.34 -9.79 11.84
N ARG A 57 8.88 -10.63 10.90
CA ARG A 57 8.50 -10.20 9.55
C ARG A 57 7.43 -9.10 9.58
N LEU A 58 6.34 -9.33 10.31
CA LEU A 58 5.24 -8.36 10.44
C LEU A 58 5.70 -7.03 11.07
N THR A 59 6.65 -7.09 12.00
CA THR A 59 7.24 -5.88 12.60
C THR A 59 8.09 -5.10 11.59
N LEU A 60 8.86 -5.79 10.75
CA LEU A 60 9.63 -5.16 9.67
C LEU A 60 8.71 -4.55 8.60
N CYS A 61 7.69 -5.28 8.18
CA CYS A 61 6.63 -4.82 7.27
C CYS A 61 5.93 -3.57 7.84
N ARG A 62 5.60 -3.55 9.13
CA ARG A 62 5.05 -2.35 9.80
C ARG A 62 5.99 -1.15 9.73
N ARG A 63 7.29 -1.35 9.95
CA ARG A 63 8.29 -0.28 9.81
C ARG A 63 8.40 0.19 8.35
N ALA A 64 8.34 -0.71 7.38
CA ALA A 64 8.35 -0.37 5.96
C ALA A 64 7.14 0.50 5.57
N VAL A 65 5.94 0.19 6.08
CA VAL A 65 4.74 1.00 5.84
C VAL A 65 4.83 2.37 6.52
N LEU A 66 5.37 2.46 7.74
CA LEU A 66 5.61 3.76 8.39
C LEU A 66 6.59 4.63 7.58
N ASN A 67 7.63 4.04 7.01
CA ASN A 67 8.54 4.76 6.12
C ASN A 67 7.83 5.21 4.83
N ALA A 68 6.95 4.36 4.28
CA ALA A 68 6.15 4.69 3.11
C ALA A 68 5.19 5.87 3.38
N ILE A 69 4.63 5.98 4.59
CA ILE A 69 3.83 7.16 5.01
C ILE A 69 4.69 8.43 4.93
N SER A 70 5.87 8.42 5.54
CA SER A 70 6.78 9.57 5.51
C SER A 70 7.18 9.96 4.09
N SER A 71 7.47 8.98 3.23
CA SER A 71 7.75 9.22 1.81
C SER A 71 6.54 9.81 1.08
N PHE A 72 5.33 9.34 1.36
CA PHE A 72 4.10 9.85 0.74
C PHE A 72 3.79 11.27 1.20
N GLU A 73 3.96 11.59 2.48
CA GLU A 73 3.80 12.94 3.02
C GLU A 73 4.83 13.91 2.41
N SER A 74 6.08 13.47 2.21
CA SER A 74 7.09 14.29 1.52
C SER A 74 6.72 14.52 0.06
N PHE A 75 6.36 13.45 -0.66
CA PHE A 75 5.96 13.53 -2.07
C PHE A 75 4.78 14.49 -2.25
N THR A 76 3.74 14.34 -1.43
CA THR A 76 2.54 15.19 -1.53
C THR A 76 2.80 16.65 -1.19
N LYS A 77 3.70 16.96 -0.25
CA LYS A 77 4.11 18.34 0.06
C LYS A 77 4.84 19.02 -1.10
N ASN A 78 5.64 18.25 -1.82
CA ASN A 78 6.42 18.75 -2.96
C ASN A 78 5.60 18.80 -4.25
N LEU A 79 4.43 18.16 -4.28
CA LEU A 79 3.55 18.11 -5.44
C LEU A 79 2.80 19.45 -5.64
N HIS A 80 3.49 20.46 -6.16
CA HIS A 80 2.86 21.74 -6.54
C HIS A 80 2.00 21.62 -7.79
N SER A 81 2.43 20.79 -8.75
CA SER A 81 1.66 20.42 -9.94
C SER A 81 2.17 19.09 -10.50
N LEU A 82 1.34 18.37 -11.24
CA LEU A 82 1.79 17.16 -11.96
C LEU A 82 2.80 17.46 -13.09
N HIS A 83 2.84 18.70 -13.56
CA HIS A 83 3.73 19.12 -14.65
C HIS A 83 5.12 19.50 -14.15
N SER A 84 5.30 19.57 -12.83
CA SER A 84 6.55 19.88 -12.14
C SER A 84 7.08 18.70 -11.34
N ILE A 85 6.67 17.47 -11.68
CA ILE A 85 7.19 16.25 -11.03
C ILE A 85 8.65 16.09 -11.43
N GLU A 86 9.52 16.09 -10.43
CA GLU A 86 10.94 15.85 -10.62
C GLU A 86 11.27 14.35 -10.51
N GLU A 87 12.47 13.97 -10.93
CA GLU A 87 12.96 12.61 -10.76
C GLU A 87 12.99 12.18 -9.28
N SER A 88 13.26 13.10 -8.36
CA SER A 88 13.26 12.87 -6.91
C SER A 88 11.87 12.44 -6.38
N ASP A 89 10.81 13.01 -6.93
CA ASP A 89 9.41 12.68 -6.61
C ASP A 89 9.04 11.28 -7.12
N LEU A 90 9.46 10.98 -8.35
CA LEU A 90 9.33 9.65 -8.94
C LEU A 90 10.08 8.61 -8.10
N ASN A 91 11.32 8.89 -7.70
CA ASN A 91 12.07 8.00 -6.82
C ASN A 91 11.38 7.77 -5.46
N SER A 92 10.68 8.77 -4.94
CA SER A 92 9.87 8.64 -3.73
C SER A 92 8.70 7.68 -3.92
N LEU A 93 7.95 7.81 -5.03
CA LEU A 93 6.88 6.87 -5.37
C LEU A 93 7.39 5.45 -5.59
N ALA A 94 8.50 5.28 -6.30
CA ALA A 94 9.14 3.99 -6.51
C ALA A 94 9.50 3.33 -5.17
N ASN A 95 10.07 4.09 -4.23
CA ASN A 95 10.39 3.58 -2.90
C ASN A 95 9.13 3.15 -2.13
N ILE A 96 8.05 3.94 -2.17
CA ILE A 96 6.76 3.57 -1.55
C ILE A 96 6.27 2.21 -2.08
N VAL A 97 6.26 2.03 -3.40
CA VAL A 97 5.81 0.77 -4.01
C VAL A 97 6.71 -0.39 -3.59
N THR A 98 8.03 -0.23 -3.66
CA THR A 98 8.97 -1.27 -3.24
C THR A 98 8.74 -1.70 -1.79
N ARG A 99 8.56 -0.75 -0.85
CA ARG A 99 8.28 -1.07 0.56
C ARG A 99 6.97 -1.80 0.77
N LEU A 100 5.94 -1.46 -0.01
CA LEU A 100 4.67 -2.20 0.04
C LEU A 100 4.78 -3.59 -0.56
N ILE A 101 5.55 -3.79 -1.64
CA ILE A 101 5.82 -5.13 -2.21
C ILE A 101 6.57 -5.99 -1.20
N GLU A 102 7.62 -5.47 -0.57
CA GLU A 102 8.37 -6.19 0.47
C GLU A 102 7.44 -6.63 1.61
N CYS A 103 6.62 -5.70 2.11
CA CYS A 103 5.65 -5.97 3.18
C CYS A 103 4.57 -6.98 2.75
N LYS A 104 4.09 -6.91 1.50
CA LYS A 104 3.16 -7.89 0.92
C LYS A 104 3.79 -9.28 0.91
N ASN A 105 5.02 -9.41 0.43
CA ASN A 105 5.73 -10.69 0.38
C ASN A 105 5.92 -11.27 1.79
N ASP A 106 6.31 -10.44 2.76
CA ASP A 106 6.40 -10.84 4.18
C ASP A 106 5.07 -11.38 4.73
N ILE A 107 3.95 -10.77 4.33
CA ILE A 107 2.60 -11.21 4.74
C ILE A 107 2.22 -12.50 4.02
N SER A 108 2.51 -12.65 2.72
CA SER A 108 2.26 -13.89 1.99
C SER A 108 3.02 -15.06 2.63
N GLU A 109 4.31 -14.89 2.93
CA GLU A 109 5.10 -15.91 3.64
C GLU A 109 4.52 -16.20 5.04
N SER A 110 4.01 -15.18 5.74
CA SER A 110 3.37 -15.36 7.04
C SER A 110 2.03 -16.09 6.96
N ILE A 111 1.27 -15.94 5.86
CA ILE A 111 0.05 -16.71 5.60
C ILE A 111 0.40 -18.17 5.36
N ASP A 112 1.40 -18.45 4.53
CA ASP A 112 1.86 -19.81 4.22
C ASP A 112 2.32 -20.52 5.50
N ASP A 113 3.14 -19.84 6.33
CA ASP A 113 3.55 -20.35 7.63
C ASP A 113 2.35 -20.60 8.56
N ALA A 114 1.38 -19.67 8.62
CA ALA A 114 0.20 -19.82 9.47
C ALA A 114 -0.72 -20.97 9.05
N ILE A 115 -0.72 -21.32 7.75
CA ILE A 115 -1.43 -22.50 7.23
C ILE A 115 -0.63 -23.77 7.55
N GLN A 116 0.64 -23.81 7.18
CA GLN A 116 1.52 -24.97 7.33
C GLN A 116 1.64 -25.43 8.79
N PHE A 117 1.69 -24.49 9.73
CA PHE A 117 1.86 -24.78 11.16
C PHE A 117 0.55 -24.67 11.96
N GLU A 118 -0.59 -24.76 11.26
CA GLU A 118 -1.94 -24.87 11.84
C GLU A 118 -2.23 -23.80 12.90
N CYS A 119 -1.87 -22.55 12.62
CA CYS A 119 -2.17 -21.45 13.53
C CYS A 119 -3.69 -21.24 13.72
N GLU A 120 -4.09 -20.39 14.66
CA GLU A 120 -5.51 -20.10 14.84
C GLU A 120 -6.14 -19.46 13.60
N LYS A 121 -7.41 -19.81 13.33
CA LYS A 121 -8.15 -19.34 12.15
C LYS A 121 -8.25 -17.82 12.10
N GLU A 122 -8.39 -17.17 13.26
CA GLU A 122 -8.46 -15.72 13.37
C GLU A 122 -7.19 -15.03 12.87
N LEU A 123 -6.01 -15.58 13.20
CA LEU A 123 -4.73 -15.06 12.73
C LEU A 123 -4.61 -15.17 11.21
N ARG A 124 -4.93 -16.36 10.64
CA ARG A 124 -4.94 -16.56 9.19
C ARG A 124 -5.87 -15.61 8.46
N ASN A 125 -7.10 -15.45 8.96
CA ASN A 125 -8.09 -14.56 8.37
C ASN A 125 -7.63 -13.10 8.40
N SER A 126 -7.03 -12.67 9.51
CA SER A 126 -6.52 -11.30 9.66
C SER A 126 -5.35 -11.04 8.72
N LEU A 127 -4.42 -12.00 8.56
CA LEU A 127 -3.33 -11.92 7.60
C LEU A 127 -3.85 -11.86 6.15
N ALA A 128 -4.81 -12.71 5.79
CA ALA A 128 -5.41 -12.72 4.45
C ALA A 128 -6.13 -11.40 4.13
N SER A 129 -6.88 -10.86 5.09
CA SER A 129 -7.53 -9.55 4.96
C SER A 129 -6.51 -8.42 4.78
N LEU A 130 -5.41 -8.46 5.53
CA LEU A 130 -4.34 -7.48 5.39
C LEU A 130 -3.67 -7.56 4.01
N SER A 131 -3.42 -8.77 3.51
CA SER A 131 -2.86 -8.97 2.17
C SER A 131 -3.73 -8.31 1.10
N SER A 132 -5.05 -8.57 1.13
CA SER A 132 -5.99 -7.97 0.16
C SER A 132 -6.05 -6.44 0.22
N ASN A 133 -5.92 -5.86 1.43
CA ASN A 133 -5.85 -4.41 1.60
C ASN A 133 -4.58 -3.82 0.99
N ILE A 134 -3.44 -4.49 1.17
CA ILE A 134 -2.16 -4.05 0.58
C ILE A 134 -2.20 -4.16 -0.94
N ASP A 135 -2.74 -5.26 -1.48
CA ASP A 135 -2.91 -5.43 -2.93
C ASP A 135 -3.77 -4.30 -3.52
N SER A 136 -4.87 -3.94 -2.84
CA SER A 136 -5.72 -2.82 -3.25
C SER A 136 -4.94 -1.49 -3.28
N ILE A 137 -4.13 -1.21 -2.25
CA ILE A 137 -3.32 0.01 -2.20
C ILE A 137 -2.21 0.00 -3.27
N LEU A 138 -1.56 -1.14 -3.52
CA LEU A 138 -0.59 -1.28 -4.60
C LEU A 138 -1.23 -0.95 -5.96
N ILE A 139 -2.43 -1.44 -6.23
CA ILE A 139 -3.17 -1.17 -7.47
C ILE A 139 -3.48 0.33 -7.63
N ILE A 140 -3.89 1.01 -6.55
CA ILE A 140 -4.12 2.45 -6.57
C ILE A 140 -2.83 3.22 -6.90
N ILE A 141 -1.71 2.86 -6.26
CA ILE A 141 -0.42 3.52 -6.52
C ILE A 141 0.04 3.26 -7.95
N LEU A 142 -0.19 2.07 -8.48
CA LEU A 142 0.15 1.74 -9.86
C LEU A 142 -0.66 2.56 -10.85
N ALA A 143 -1.96 2.71 -10.63
CA ALA A 143 -2.80 3.59 -11.45
C ALA A 143 -2.27 5.03 -11.41
N LEU A 144 -1.87 5.50 -10.22
CA LEU A 144 -1.30 6.84 -10.05
C LEU A 144 0.03 7.00 -10.79
N LEU A 145 0.90 6.00 -10.68
CA LEU A 145 2.18 5.99 -11.37
C LEU A 145 2.01 6.03 -12.88
N LEU A 146 1.13 5.20 -13.44
CA LEU A 146 0.84 5.21 -14.88
C LEU A 146 0.27 6.56 -15.33
N ALA A 147 -0.62 7.14 -14.53
CA ALA A 147 -1.20 8.45 -14.81
C ALA A 147 -0.14 9.56 -14.80
N ILE A 148 0.80 9.54 -13.86
CA ILE A 148 1.94 10.47 -13.80
C ILE A 148 2.87 10.28 -14.99
N LEU A 149 3.31 9.05 -15.25
CA LEU A 149 4.24 8.72 -16.32
C LEU A 149 3.67 9.04 -17.71
N SER A 150 2.35 9.03 -17.88
CA SER A 150 1.69 9.46 -19.12
C SER A 150 1.80 10.97 -19.41
N ARG A 151 2.15 11.79 -18.40
CA ARG A 151 2.17 13.25 -18.46
C ARG A 151 3.56 13.87 -18.28
N VAL A 152 4.52 13.09 -17.80
CA VAL A 152 5.89 13.55 -17.53
C VAL A 152 6.84 12.94 -18.55
N LYS A 153 7.77 13.75 -19.07
CA LYS A 153 8.83 13.25 -19.94
C LYS A 153 9.86 12.52 -19.08
N VAL A 154 9.83 11.19 -19.12
CA VAL A 154 10.76 10.32 -18.40
C VAL A 154 11.89 9.85 -19.31
N ASP A 155 13.10 9.78 -18.78
CA ASP A 155 14.22 9.15 -19.47
C ASP A 155 14.10 7.61 -19.49
N GLN A 156 15.02 6.97 -20.20
CA GLN A 156 15.01 5.53 -20.38
C GLN A 156 15.32 4.75 -19.09
N GLU A 157 16.13 5.30 -18.18
CA GLU A 157 16.53 4.64 -16.95
C GLU A 157 15.35 4.60 -15.97
N ILE A 158 14.70 5.76 -15.78
CA ILE A 158 13.51 5.90 -14.96
C ILE A 158 12.38 5.01 -15.51
N SER A 159 12.15 5.01 -16.83
CA SER A 159 11.14 4.17 -17.48
C SER A 159 11.37 2.66 -17.25
N LYS A 160 12.63 2.19 -17.34
CA LYS A 160 12.99 0.79 -17.02
C LYS A 160 12.73 0.45 -15.54
N LYS A 161 13.10 1.35 -14.63
CA LYS A 161 12.87 1.16 -13.19
C LYS A 161 11.39 1.05 -12.88
N PHE A 162 10.56 1.95 -13.41
CA PHE A 162 9.12 1.93 -13.17
C PHE A 162 8.41 0.77 -13.81
N SER A 163 8.77 0.37 -15.03
CA SER A 163 8.16 -0.81 -15.67
C SER A 163 8.43 -2.08 -14.85
N SER A 164 9.65 -2.24 -14.32
CA SER A 164 10.00 -3.36 -13.42
C SER A 164 9.20 -3.33 -12.11
N ILE A 165 9.13 -2.17 -11.45
CA ILE A 165 8.37 -2.00 -10.19
C ILE A 165 6.88 -2.21 -10.43
N ALA A 166 6.34 -1.69 -11.54
CA ALA A 166 4.94 -1.81 -11.89
C ALA A 166 4.55 -3.25 -12.18
N ALA A 167 5.37 -3.97 -12.96
CA ALA A 167 5.18 -5.39 -13.19
C ALA A 167 5.22 -6.17 -11.87
N SER A 168 6.19 -5.89 -11.00
CA SER A 168 6.32 -6.58 -9.70
C SER A 168 5.10 -6.35 -8.80
N ALA A 169 4.61 -5.11 -8.69
CA ALA A 169 3.41 -4.80 -7.91
C ALA A 169 2.15 -5.44 -8.51
N LEU A 170 2.00 -5.43 -9.84
CA LEU A 170 0.88 -6.09 -10.53
C LEU A 170 0.91 -7.59 -10.29
N PHE A 171 2.01 -8.27 -10.60
CA PHE A 171 2.12 -9.73 -10.42
C PHE A 171 1.95 -10.14 -8.97
N SER A 172 2.48 -9.33 -8.04
CA SER A 172 2.26 -9.57 -6.61
C SER A 172 0.78 -9.45 -6.24
N SER A 173 0.06 -8.45 -6.77
CA SER A 173 -1.36 -8.23 -6.45
C SER A 173 -2.30 -9.21 -7.17
N LEU A 174 -1.92 -9.72 -8.35
CA LEU A 174 -2.72 -10.66 -9.15
C LEU A 174 -2.95 -12.00 -8.46
N THR A 175 -2.12 -12.37 -7.48
CA THR A 175 -2.35 -13.59 -6.67
C THR A 175 -3.67 -13.55 -5.90
N ASN A 176 -4.21 -12.35 -5.63
CA ASN A 176 -5.48 -12.15 -4.92
C ASN A 176 -6.54 -11.45 -5.77
N ILE A 177 -6.49 -11.58 -7.10
CA ILE A 177 -7.41 -10.88 -8.02
C ILE A 177 -8.89 -11.19 -7.77
N TYR A 178 -9.20 -12.37 -7.21
CA TYR A 178 -10.56 -12.79 -6.87
C TYR A 178 -11.07 -12.22 -5.53
N SER A 179 -10.22 -11.54 -4.76
CA SER A 179 -10.67 -10.87 -3.55
C SER A 179 -11.53 -9.65 -3.90
N GLU A 180 -12.70 -9.53 -3.29
CA GLU A 180 -13.65 -8.45 -3.55
C GLU A 180 -13.04 -7.03 -3.40
N PRO A 181 -12.15 -6.75 -2.42
CA PRO A 181 -11.46 -5.46 -2.35
C PRO A 181 -10.58 -5.16 -3.57
N VAL A 182 -9.82 -6.16 -4.03
CA VAL A 182 -8.93 -6.03 -5.20
C VAL A 182 -9.74 -5.82 -6.48
N LYS A 183 -10.78 -6.64 -6.68
CA LYS A 183 -11.67 -6.52 -7.84
C LYS A 183 -12.31 -5.14 -7.92
N ARG A 184 -12.91 -4.67 -6.82
CA ARG A 184 -13.51 -3.34 -6.74
C ARG A 184 -12.49 -2.24 -7.04
N THR A 185 -11.26 -2.39 -6.55
CA THR A 185 -10.20 -1.41 -6.80
C THR A 185 -9.78 -1.38 -8.27
N LEU A 186 -9.66 -2.53 -8.93
CA LEU A 186 -9.39 -2.62 -10.37
C LEU A 186 -10.50 -1.94 -11.17
N ASP A 187 -11.76 -2.22 -10.85
CA ASP A 187 -12.92 -1.60 -11.50
C ASP A 187 -12.92 -0.07 -11.32
N ASN A 188 -12.58 0.42 -10.13
CA ASN A 188 -12.55 1.86 -9.85
C ASN A 188 -11.35 2.58 -10.50
N CYS A 189 -10.20 1.92 -10.62
CA CYS A 189 -8.96 2.55 -11.08
C CYS A 189 -8.70 2.42 -12.58
N PHE A 190 -9.22 1.39 -13.26
CA PHE A 190 -8.85 1.09 -14.65
C PHE A 190 -10.02 1.00 -15.64
N HIS A 191 -11.28 1.04 -15.19
CA HIS A 191 -12.44 0.94 -16.09
C HIS A 191 -13.05 2.29 -16.55
N LYS A 192 -12.52 3.44 -16.09
CA LYS A 192 -13.00 4.79 -16.46
C LYS A 192 -11.84 5.69 -16.94
N GLU A 193 -12.12 6.67 -17.80
CA GLU A 193 -11.13 7.66 -18.27
C GLU A 193 -10.42 8.35 -17.09
N ILE A 194 -9.09 8.33 -17.07
CA ILE A 194 -8.26 8.90 -16.00
C ILE A 194 -8.47 10.43 -15.89
N LYS A 195 -9.09 10.88 -14.80
CA LYS A 195 -9.33 12.30 -14.46
C LYS A 195 -8.68 12.67 -13.11
N ILE A 196 -7.44 13.14 -13.16
CA ILE A 196 -6.73 13.56 -11.93
C ILE A 196 -7.32 14.86 -11.39
N SER A 197 -7.75 14.86 -10.14
CA SER A 197 -8.19 16.06 -9.40
C SER A 197 -7.35 16.25 -8.15
N THR A 198 -6.86 17.47 -7.94
CA THR A 198 -6.19 17.90 -6.71
C THR A 198 -7.20 18.68 -5.88
N ASN A 199 -7.68 18.10 -4.78
CA ASN A 199 -8.43 18.87 -3.80
C ASN A 199 -7.43 19.59 -2.90
N SER A 200 -7.08 20.83 -3.24
CA SER A 200 -6.60 21.75 -2.22
C SER A 200 -7.83 22.29 -1.50
N SER A 201 -7.99 21.94 -0.23
CA SER A 201 -8.83 22.70 0.68
C SER A 201 -8.14 24.05 0.87
N ASN A 202 -8.43 25.00 -0.02
CA ASN A 202 -8.08 26.39 0.19
C ASN A 202 -8.92 26.91 1.37
N ASN A 203 -8.26 27.17 2.49
CA ASN A 203 -8.67 28.24 3.40
C ASN A 203 -7.90 29.50 3.01
#